data_AF-A0A150ALK3-F1
#
_entry.id   AF-A0A150ALK3-F1
#
_cell.length_a   1.000
_cell.length_b   1.000
_cell.length_c   1.000
_cell.angle_alpha   90.00
_cell.angle_beta   90.00
_cell.angle_gamma   90.00
#
_symmetry.space_group_name_H-M   'P 1'
#
loop_
_entity.id
_entity.type
_entity.pdbx_description
1 polymer ?
#
loop_
_entity_poly.entity_id
_entity_poly.type
_entity_poly.pdbx_seq_one_letter_code
_entity_poly.pdbx_strand_id
1 'polypeptide(L)'
;MVLDRDLQFIGECTNEQLGILFNILCFEEDQTLRKRSRLLHSVEAQVFEEDYYKFSHRIGKELQILGNTTLAGLLRKEKVPYQQILQNLLNKLSIQFSLHESCLNLEQRLLNGLHEKALGIKNSGMTSLPFEILVKEGMIDEIKENPSDRCVLPAVIYVSLLRANLGKGSQQKGRETLLK
;
A
#
# COMPACT_ATOMS: atom_id res chain seq x y z
N MET A 1 14.75 5.80 13.42
CA MET A 1 13.32 6.17 13.46
C MET A 1 12.52 4.91 13.15
N VAL A 2 11.65 4.47 14.06
CA VAL A 2 10.97 3.17 13.94
C VAL A 2 9.75 3.30 13.02
N LEU A 3 9.67 2.41 12.03
CA LEU A 3 8.53 2.27 11.13
C LEU A 3 7.32 1.72 11.92
N ASP A 4 6.11 2.09 11.50
CA ASP A 4 4.88 1.50 12.03
C ASP A 4 4.99 -0.03 12.08
N ARG A 5 4.53 -0.64 13.18
CA ARG A 5 4.62 -2.10 13.38
C ARG A 5 4.01 -2.83 12.20
N ASP A 6 2.86 -2.37 11.72
CA ASP A 6 2.18 -3.03 10.60
C ASP A 6 2.99 -2.91 9.30
N LEU A 7 3.84 -1.89 9.16
CA LEU A 7 4.68 -1.70 7.97
C LEU A 7 6.10 -2.27 8.12
N GLN A 8 6.50 -2.82 9.27
CA GLN A 8 7.86 -3.32 9.50
C GLN A 8 8.28 -4.40 8.49
N PHE A 9 7.34 -5.22 8.02
CA PHE A 9 7.59 -6.24 7.00
C PHE A 9 8.15 -5.67 5.68
N ILE A 10 8.00 -4.36 5.40
CA ILE A 10 8.62 -3.70 4.24
C ILE A 10 10.14 -3.88 4.28
N GLY A 11 10.75 -3.97 5.46
CA GLY A 11 12.18 -4.26 5.59
C GLY A 11 12.58 -5.68 5.15
N GLU A 12 11.62 -6.57 4.94
CA GLU A 12 11.84 -7.95 4.46
C GLU A 12 11.55 -8.10 2.95
N CYS A 13 11.04 -7.04 2.30
CA CYS A 13 10.77 -7.04 0.87
C CYS A 13 12.06 -7.06 0.05
N THR A 14 12.00 -7.65 -1.15
CA THR A 14 13.11 -7.60 -2.10
C THR A 14 13.32 -6.19 -2.61
N ASN A 15 14.52 -5.89 -3.10
CA ASN A 15 14.83 -4.58 -3.66
C ASN A 15 13.90 -4.21 -4.83
N GLU A 16 13.50 -5.19 -5.65
CA GLU A 16 12.54 -5.01 -6.74
C GLU A 16 11.15 -4.64 -6.22
N GLN A 17 10.66 -5.33 -5.19
CA GLN A 17 9.37 -5.01 -4.56
C GLN A 17 9.37 -3.59 -3.96
N LEU A 18 10.49 -3.21 -3.35
CA LEU A 18 10.68 -1.87 -2.81
C LEU A 18 10.75 -0.81 -3.92
N GLY A 19 11.38 -1.12 -5.06
CA GLY A 19 11.43 -0.23 -6.22
C GLY A 19 10.05 0.03 -6.82
N ILE A 20 9.20 -1.01 -6.89
CA ILE A 20 7.80 -0.84 -7.33
C ILE A 20 7.04 0.07 -6.36
N LEU A 21 7.15 -0.16 -5.05
CA LEU A 21 6.48 0.69 -4.05
C LEU A 21 7.02 2.13 -4.08
N PHE A 22 8.33 2.32 -4.23
CA PHE A 22 8.95 3.63 -4.42
C PHE A 22 8.35 4.34 -5.64
N ASN A 23 8.25 3.64 -6.78
CA ASN A 23 7.73 4.23 -8.00
C ASN A 23 6.27 4.67 -7.85
N ILE A 24 5.42 3.85 -7.24
CA ILE A 24 4.02 4.20 -6.95
C ILE A 24 3.92 5.49 -6.11
N LEU A 25 4.81 5.66 -5.12
CA LEU A 25 4.81 6.82 -4.22
C LEU A 25 5.46 8.08 -4.84
N CYS A 26 6.36 7.93 -5.81
CA CYS A 26 7.16 9.03 -6.37
C CYS A 26 6.66 9.55 -7.72
N PHE A 27 5.99 8.72 -8.51
CA PHE A 27 5.60 9.05 -9.89
C PHE A 27 4.09 8.92 -10.09
N GLU A 28 3.56 9.75 -10.99
CA GLU A 28 2.22 9.58 -11.56
C GLU A 28 2.22 8.43 -12.58
N GLU A 29 1.04 8.04 -13.07
CA GLU A 29 0.90 6.95 -14.05
C GLU A 29 1.66 7.23 -15.36
N ASP A 30 1.74 8.50 -15.76
CA ASP A 30 2.46 8.97 -16.96
C ASP A 30 3.99 9.15 -16.73
N GLN A 31 4.52 8.60 -15.63
CA GLN A 31 5.92 8.72 -15.21
C GLN A 31 6.37 10.15 -14.89
N THR A 32 5.45 11.11 -14.81
CA THR A 32 5.81 12.44 -14.33
C THR A 32 6.06 12.44 -12.83
N LEU A 33 6.99 13.29 -12.39
CA LEU A 33 7.32 13.44 -10.97
C LEU A 33 6.11 13.93 -10.20
N ARG A 34 5.76 13.25 -9.10
CA ARG A 34 4.86 13.84 -8.11
C ARG A 34 5.62 14.98 -7.45
N LYS A 35 5.23 16.22 -7.78
CA LYS A 35 5.85 17.49 -7.30
C LYS A 35 6.07 17.61 -5.78
N ARG A 36 5.50 16.70 -4.98
CA ARG A 36 5.57 16.68 -3.51
C ARG A 36 6.22 15.42 -2.94
N SER A 37 6.85 14.57 -3.74
CA SER A 37 7.51 13.36 -3.24
C SER A 37 8.77 13.71 -2.44
N ARG A 38 8.67 13.66 -1.11
CA ARG A 38 9.82 13.92 -0.22
C ARG A 38 10.83 12.77 -0.27
N LEU A 39 10.34 11.57 -0.56
CA LEU A 39 11.13 10.36 -0.70
C LEU A 39 12.14 10.52 -1.84
N LEU A 40 11.69 11.01 -3.00
CA LEU A 40 12.55 11.24 -4.17
C LEU A 40 13.65 12.28 -3.87
N HIS A 41 13.35 13.28 -3.06
CA HIS A 41 14.30 14.34 -2.68
C HIS A 41 15.02 14.07 -1.35
N SER A 42 14.92 12.85 -0.82
CA SER A 42 15.62 12.47 0.40
C SER A 42 17.11 12.26 0.13
N VAL A 43 17.96 12.56 1.11
CA VAL A 43 19.40 12.29 1.02
C VAL A 43 19.65 10.81 0.76
N GLU A 44 18.90 9.93 1.42
CA GLU A 44 19.04 8.50 1.22
C GLU A 44 18.74 8.07 -0.22
N ALA A 45 17.66 8.58 -0.84
CA ALA A 45 17.37 8.26 -2.23
C ALA A 45 18.43 8.82 -3.20
N GLN A 46 19.03 9.97 -2.89
CA GLN A 46 20.12 10.54 -3.69
C GLN A 46 21.45 9.80 -3.55
N VAL A 47 21.73 9.24 -2.37
CA VAL A 47 23.00 8.56 -2.07
C VAL A 47 22.96 7.08 -2.46
N PHE A 48 21.82 6.42 -2.24
CA PHE A 48 21.67 4.98 -2.46
C PHE A 48 20.96 4.64 -3.78
N GLU A 49 20.34 5.62 -4.45
CA GLU A 49 19.72 5.47 -5.76
C GLU A 49 18.74 4.29 -5.80
N GLU A 50 19.03 3.25 -6.60
CA GLU A 50 18.18 2.07 -6.77
C GLU A 50 18.41 0.98 -5.70
N ASP A 51 19.26 1.22 -4.69
CA ASP A 51 19.40 0.35 -3.52
C ASP A 51 18.32 0.68 -2.47
N TYR A 52 17.08 0.47 -2.87
CA TYR A 52 15.87 0.74 -2.08
C TYR A 52 15.87 0.05 -0.72
N TYR A 53 16.53 -1.10 -0.59
CA TYR A 53 16.67 -1.82 0.67
C TYR A 53 17.31 -0.94 1.77
N LYS A 54 18.34 -0.15 1.42
CA LYS A 54 19.04 0.75 2.36
C LYS A 54 18.16 1.86 2.94
N PHE A 55 17.02 2.15 2.30
CA PHE A 55 16.10 3.19 2.75
C PHE A 55 14.63 2.74 2.73
N SER A 56 14.38 1.44 2.87
CA SER A 56 13.05 0.84 2.97
C SER A 56 12.18 1.48 4.07
N HIS A 57 12.79 1.91 5.18
CA HIS A 57 12.09 2.67 6.24
C HIS A 57 11.58 4.04 5.77
N ARG A 58 12.28 4.70 4.83
CA ARG A 58 11.84 5.97 4.23
C ARG A 58 10.66 5.73 3.30
N ILE A 59 10.66 4.63 2.55
CA ILE A 59 9.56 4.25 1.66
C ILE A 59 8.27 4.06 2.48
N GLY A 60 8.31 3.24 3.53
CA GLY A 60 7.18 3.05 4.42
C GLY A 60 6.73 4.35 5.13
N LYS A 61 7.67 5.21 5.53
CA LYS A 61 7.36 6.51 6.12
C LYS A 61 6.62 7.43 5.14
N GLU A 62 7.04 7.47 3.89
CA GLU A 62 6.44 8.36 2.90
C GLU A 62 4.97 8.00 2.68
N LEU A 63 4.65 6.70 2.61
CA LEU A 63 3.26 6.22 2.60
C LEU A 63 2.47 6.76 3.80
N GLN A 64 3.04 6.72 5.01
CA GLN A 64 2.36 7.24 6.20
C GLN A 64 2.15 8.76 6.21
N ILE A 65 3.04 9.52 5.57
CA ILE A 65 2.87 10.97 5.48
C ILE A 65 1.84 11.31 4.38
N LEU A 66 1.87 10.60 3.25
CA LEU A 66 0.91 10.79 2.16
C LEU A 66 -0.51 10.37 2.55
N GLY A 67 -0.65 9.30 3.35
CA GLY A 67 -1.95 8.84 3.86
C GLY A 67 -2.56 9.73 4.94
N ASN A 68 -1.88 10.79 5.38
CA ASN A 68 -2.44 11.75 6.31
C ASN A 68 -3.41 12.68 5.57
N THR A 69 -4.70 12.48 5.79
CA THR A 69 -5.76 13.26 5.13
C THR A 69 -6.11 14.56 5.85
N THR A 70 -5.52 14.83 7.02
CA THR A 70 -5.81 16.05 7.79
C THR A 70 -4.97 17.22 7.29
N LEU A 71 -5.59 18.36 6.97
CA LEU A 71 -4.90 19.55 6.45
C LEU A 71 -3.73 20.01 7.34
N ALA A 72 -3.90 19.99 8.66
CA ALA A 72 -2.83 20.31 9.62
C ALA A 72 -1.68 19.30 9.58
N GLY A 73 -2.00 18.01 9.43
CA GLY A 73 -1.02 16.93 9.33
C GLY A 73 -0.23 16.95 8.03
N LEU A 74 -0.87 17.33 6.92
CA LEU A 74 -0.24 17.55 5.62
C LEU A 74 0.77 18.71 5.67
N LEU A 75 0.43 19.81 6.35
CA LEU A 75 1.33 20.96 6.53
C LEU A 75 2.50 20.64 7.46
N ARG A 76 2.24 19.89 8.55
CA ARG A 76 3.26 19.51 9.55
C ARG A 76 4.07 18.26 9.18
N LYS A 77 3.75 17.62 8.06
CA LYS A 77 4.40 16.40 7.57
C LYS A 77 4.36 15.28 8.61
N GLU A 78 3.26 15.21 9.36
CA GLU A 78 3.06 14.22 10.41
C GLU A 78 2.66 12.88 9.79
N LYS A 79 3.28 11.80 10.26
CA LYS A 79 2.88 10.44 9.89
C LYS A 79 1.56 10.07 10.59
N VAL A 80 0.73 9.28 9.94
CA VAL A 80 -0.44 8.62 10.57
C VAL A 80 -0.23 7.10 10.64
N PRO A 81 -0.84 6.41 11.62
CA PRO A 81 -0.80 4.95 11.69
C PRO A 81 -1.29 4.31 10.39
N TYR A 82 -0.66 3.22 9.97
CA TYR A 82 -1.06 2.52 8.74
C TYR A 82 -2.52 2.05 8.77
N GLN A 83 -2.99 1.62 9.94
CA GLN A 83 -4.40 1.28 10.16
C GLN A 83 -5.35 2.42 9.79
N GLN A 84 -5.01 3.66 10.16
CA GLN A 84 -5.84 4.83 9.85
C GLN A 84 -5.91 5.08 8.34
N ILE A 85 -4.83 4.83 7.61
CA ILE A 85 -4.79 4.96 6.14
C ILE A 85 -5.75 3.96 5.50
N LEU A 86 -5.70 2.70 5.95
CA LEU A 86 -6.63 1.64 5.50
C LEU A 86 -8.09 2.01 5.78
N GLN A 87 -8.41 2.46 6.99
CA GLN A 87 -9.76 2.87 7.38
C GLN A 87 -10.26 4.05 6.54
N ASN A 88 -9.40 5.04 6.28
CA ASN A 88 -9.74 6.17 5.43
C ASN A 88 -10.08 5.72 4.00
N LEU A 89 -9.27 4.83 3.40
CA LEU A 89 -9.55 4.33 2.06
C LEU A 89 -10.82 3.48 2.01
N LEU A 90 -11.03 2.60 2.98
CA LEU A 90 -12.25 1.77 3.06
C LEU A 90 -13.51 2.64 3.19
N ASN A 91 -13.46 3.71 3.98
CA ASN A 91 -14.54 4.70 4.09
C ASN A 91 -14.85 5.35 2.73
N LYS A 92 -13.83 5.88 2.04
CA LYS A 92 -13.99 6.51 0.70
C LYS A 92 -14.59 5.54 -0.31
N LEU A 93 -14.14 4.29 -0.28
CA LEU A 93 -14.63 3.23 -1.17
C LEU A 93 -16.01 2.67 -0.75
N SER A 94 -16.57 3.12 0.36
CA SER A 94 -17.81 2.60 0.94
C SER A 94 -17.76 1.09 1.22
N ILE A 95 -16.60 0.58 1.64
CA ILE A 95 -16.40 -0.81 2.04
C ILE A 95 -16.52 -0.90 3.56
N GLN A 96 -17.41 -1.77 4.06
CA GLN A 96 -17.68 -1.90 5.49
C GLN A 96 -16.53 -2.59 6.24
N PHE A 97 -16.18 -2.08 7.41
CA PHE A 97 -15.19 -2.63 8.34
C PHE A 97 -15.54 -2.24 9.79
N SER A 98 -14.90 -2.90 10.76
CA SER A 98 -14.97 -2.56 12.18
C SER A 98 -13.73 -1.77 12.62
N LEU A 99 -13.92 -0.74 13.46
CA LEU A 99 -12.84 0.18 13.87
C LEU A 99 -11.66 -0.50 14.59
N HIS A 100 -11.88 -1.66 15.20
CA HIS A 100 -10.87 -2.42 15.94
C HIS A 100 -10.28 -3.59 15.16
N GLU A 101 -10.55 -3.69 13.85
CA GLU A 101 -9.96 -4.74 13.01
C GLU A 101 -8.46 -4.55 12.82
N SER A 102 -7.72 -5.67 12.76
CA SER A 102 -6.30 -5.67 12.46
C SER A 102 -6.02 -5.16 11.05
N CYS A 103 -4.82 -4.62 10.80
CA CYS A 103 -4.43 -4.18 9.47
C CYS A 103 -4.54 -5.30 8.42
N LEU A 104 -4.20 -6.53 8.77
CA LEU A 104 -4.38 -7.70 7.90
C LEU A 104 -5.84 -7.90 7.46
N ASN A 105 -6.80 -7.76 8.38
CA ASN A 105 -8.21 -7.91 8.05
C ASN A 105 -8.72 -6.73 7.21
N LEU A 106 -8.27 -5.51 7.50
CA LEU A 106 -8.60 -4.33 6.72
C LEU A 106 -8.04 -4.40 5.29
N GLU A 107 -6.82 -4.92 5.10
CA GLU A 107 -6.23 -5.19 3.78
C GLU A 107 -7.05 -6.21 3.00
N GLN A 108 -7.44 -7.32 3.65
CA GLN A 108 -8.30 -8.33 3.04
C GLN A 108 -9.65 -7.75 2.64
N ARG A 109 -10.26 -6.90 3.48
CA ARG A 109 -11.51 -6.20 3.13
C ARG A 109 -11.34 -5.27 1.95
N LEU A 110 -10.24 -4.53 1.88
CA LEU A 110 -9.94 -3.65 0.76
C LEU A 110 -9.87 -4.46 -0.53
N LEU A 111 -9.07 -5.52 -0.56
CA LEU A 111 -8.93 -6.39 -1.74
C LEU A 111 -10.29 -7.00 -2.11
N ASN A 112 -10.99 -7.62 -1.16
CA ASN A 112 -12.30 -8.26 -1.42
C ASN A 112 -13.35 -7.25 -1.91
N GLY A 113 -13.41 -6.05 -1.34
CA GLY A 113 -14.36 -5.03 -1.76
C GLY A 113 -14.07 -4.50 -3.17
N LEU A 114 -12.80 -4.33 -3.54
CA LEU A 114 -12.42 -3.99 -4.91
C LEU A 114 -12.73 -5.12 -5.89
N HIS A 115 -12.50 -6.37 -5.48
CA HIS A 115 -12.90 -7.55 -6.23
C HIS A 115 -14.41 -7.61 -6.49
N GLU A 116 -15.23 -7.39 -5.47
CA GLU A 116 -16.69 -7.38 -5.58
C GLU A 116 -17.17 -6.27 -6.52
N LYS A 117 -16.58 -5.07 -6.43
CA LYS A 117 -16.87 -3.95 -7.34
C LYS A 117 -16.52 -4.28 -8.79
N ALA A 118 -15.36 -4.90 -9.03
CA ALA A 118 -14.88 -5.25 -10.37
C ALA A 118 -15.75 -6.32 -11.06
N LEU A 119 -16.12 -7.37 -10.30
CA LEU A 119 -16.72 -8.57 -10.86
C LEU A 119 -18.25 -8.53 -10.83
N GLY A 120 -18.85 -7.58 -10.11
CA GLY A 120 -20.31 -7.42 -10.00
C GLY A 120 -21.04 -8.63 -9.39
N ILE A 121 -20.32 -9.65 -8.95
CA ILE A 121 -20.84 -10.92 -8.45
C ILE A 121 -19.99 -11.38 -7.27
N LYS A 122 -20.64 -11.73 -6.16
CA LYS A 122 -19.99 -12.47 -5.07
C LYS A 122 -19.59 -13.85 -5.58
N ASN A 123 -18.29 -14.10 -5.68
CA ASN A 123 -17.62 -15.36 -6.00
C ASN A 123 -17.71 -15.85 -7.45
N SER A 124 -16.76 -15.44 -8.29
CA SER A 124 -16.49 -16.04 -9.60
C SER A 124 -15.11 -16.73 -9.65
N GLY A 125 -14.78 -17.60 -8.69
CA GLY A 125 -13.65 -18.55 -8.79
C GLY A 125 -12.24 -18.01 -9.10
N MET A 126 -12.04 -16.68 -9.12
CA MET A 126 -10.82 -16.02 -9.54
C MET A 126 -9.97 -15.70 -8.32
N THR A 127 -8.79 -16.29 -8.23
CA THR A 127 -7.97 -16.36 -7.00
C THR A 127 -7.30 -15.03 -6.60
N SER A 128 -7.24 -14.05 -7.52
CA SER A 128 -6.85 -12.65 -7.27
C SER A 128 -6.99 -11.87 -8.59
N LEU A 129 -7.48 -10.63 -8.55
CA LEU A 129 -7.48 -9.74 -9.72
C LEU A 129 -6.08 -9.15 -9.92
N PRO A 130 -5.69 -8.82 -11.16
CA PRO A 130 -4.46 -8.08 -11.42
C PRO A 130 -4.45 -6.74 -10.68
N PHE A 131 -3.25 -6.29 -10.30
CA PHE A 131 -3.05 -5.04 -9.58
C PHE A 131 -3.71 -3.85 -10.29
N GLU A 132 -3.57 -3.78 -11.61
CA GLU A 132 -4.08 -2.70 -12.45
C GLU A 132 -5.61 -2.62 -12.42
N ILE A 133 -6.28 -3.77 -12.37
CA ILE A 133 -7.73 -3.83 -12.25
C ILE A 133 -8.16 -3.34 -10.88
N LEU A 134 -7.51 -3.79 -9.80
CA LEU A 134 -7.82 -3.34 -8.44
C LEU A 134 -7.64 -1.83 -8.29
N VAL A 135 -6.56 -1.28 -8.85
CA VAL A 135 -6.32 0.17 -8.86
C VAL A 135 -7.43 0.89 -9.62
N LYS A 136 -7.73 0.46 -10.86
CA LYS A 136 -8.78 1.07 -11.69
C LYS A 136 -10.12 1.12 -10.97
N GLU A 137 -10.51 0.03 -10.32
CA GLU A 137 -11.79 -0.07 -9.60
C GLU A 137 -11.82 0.77 -8.31
N GLY A 138 -10.66 0.96 -7.67
CA GLY A 138 -10.55 1.83 -6.52
C GLY A 138 -10.47 3.31 -6.88
N MET A 139 -10.06 3.66 -8.10
CA MET A 139 -9.91 5.05 -8.56
C MET A 139 -11.27 5.71 -8.87
N ILE A 140 -12.10 5.87 -7.85
CA ILE A 140 -13.34 6.66 -7.88
C ILE A 140 -13.03 8.16 -7.92
N ASP A 141 -14.02 8.98 -8.28
CA ASP A 141 -13.84 10.43 -8.46
C ASP A 141 -13.29 11.11 -7.21
N GLU A 142 -13.79 10.75 -6.02
CA GLU A 142 -13.28 11.27 -4.74
C GLU A 142 -11.77 11.02 -4.55
N ILE A 143 -11.27 9.85 -4.99
CA ILE A 143 -9.84 9.50 -4.88
C ILE A 143 -9.03 10.21 -5.97
N LYS A 144 -9.57 10.33 -7.19
CA LYS A 144 -8.92 11.03 -8.31
C LYS A 144 -8.74 12.52 -8.06
N GLU A 145 -9.67 13.15 -7.35
CA GLU A 145 -9.62 14.58 -7.04
C GLU A 145 -8.57 14.93 -5.99
N ASN A 146 -8.14 13.97 -5.17
CA ASN A 146 -7.13 14.18 -4.13
C ASN A 146 -5.75 13.67 -4.57
N PRO A 147 -4.76 14.55 -4.78
CA PRO A 147 -3.43 14.14 -5.26
C PRO A 147 -2.70 13.14 -4.36
N SER A 148 -2.96 13.15 -3.05
CA SER A 148 -2.36 12.20 -2.11
C SER A 148 -3.03 10.85 -2.24
N ASP A 149 -4.37 10.80 -2.33
CA ASP A 149 -5.09 9.53 -2.45
C ASP A 149 -4.75 8.79 -3.75
N ARG A 150 -4.46 9.52 -4.85
CA ARG A 150 -4.00 8.94 -6.12
C ARG A 150 -2.72 8.10 -6.03
N CYS A 151 -1.88 8.31 -5.01
CA CYS A 151 -0.71 7.46 -4.77
C CYS A 151 -0.91 6.52 -3.60
N VAL A 152 -1.67 6.94 -2.59
CA VAL A 152 -1.93 6.15 -1.38
C VAL A 152 -2.75 4.91 -1.72
N LEU A 153 -3.81 5.02 -2.53
CA LEU A 153 -4.62 3.86 -2.93
C LEU A 153 -3.77 2.76 -3.61
N PRO A 154 -3.05 3.02 -4.72
CA PRO A 154 -2.26 1.99 -5.37
C PRO A 154 -1.14 1.47 -4.46
N ALA A 155 -0.53 2.31 -3.63
CA ALA A 155 0.50 1.86 -2.68
C ALA A 155 -0.08 0.89 -1.64
N VAL A 156 -1.27 1.19 -1.09
CA VAL A 156 -1.94 0.33 -0.11
C VAL A 156 -2.39 -0.98 -0.75
N ILE A 157 -2.92 -0.96 -1.98
CA ILE A 157 -3.26 -2.18 -2.72
C ILE A 157 -2.00 -3.03 -2.91
N TYR A 158 -0.89 -2.44 -3.35
CA TYR A 158 0.37 -3.15 -3.57
C TYR A 158 0.92 -3.75 -2.26
N VAL A 159 0.93 -2.99 -1.17
CA VAL A 159 1.33 -3.46 0.18
C VAL A 159 0.44 -4.63 0.64
N SER A 160 -0.87 -4.55 0.41
CA SER A 160 -1.83 -5.60 0.74
C SER A 160 -1.53 -6.90 -0.03
N LEU A 161 -1.23 -6.79 -1.33
CA LEU A 161 -0.88 -7.92 -2.19
C LEU A 161 0.46 -8.54 -1.79
N LEU A 162 1.48 -7.73 -1.48
CA LEU A 162 2.77 -8.20 -0.97
C LEU A 162 2.58 -9.02 0.29
N ARG A 163 1.82 -8.50 1.27
CA ARG A 163 1.61 -9.19 2.54
C ARG A 163 0.78 -10.47 2.38
N ALA A 164 -0.23 -10.46 1.51
CA ALA A 164 -1.00 -11.66 1.17
C ALA A 164 -0.13 -12.77 0.55
N ASN A 165 0.86 -12.42 -0.28
CA ASN A 165 1.77 -13.37 -0.91
C ASN A 165 2.82 -13.92 0.07
N LEU A 166 3.30 -13.11 1.02
CA LEU A 166 4.19 -13.59 2.10
C LEU A 166 3.51 -14.64 2.98
N GLY A 167 2.22 -14.47 3.29
CA GLY A 167 1.44 -15.45 4.05
C GLY A 167 1.31 -16.82 3.35
N LYS A 168 1.28 -16.83 2.01
CA LYS A 168 1.19 -18.06 1.20
C LYS A 168 2.52 -18.83 1.16
N GLY A 169 3.65 -18.13 1.06
CA GLY A 169 4.99 -18.75 1.05
C GLY A 169 5.33 -19.49 2.36
N SER A 170 4.87 -18.97 3.49
CA SER A 170 5.05 -19.59 4.81
C SER A 170 4.24 -20.89 4.99
N GLN A 171 3.04 -20.97 4.41
CA GLN A 171 2.21 -22.19 4.44
C GLN A 171 2.75 -23.30 3.53
N GLN A 172 3.44 -22.93 2.44
CA GLN A 172 4.02 -23.88 1.49
C GLN A 172 5.30 -24.54 2.05
N LYS A 173 6.18 -23.77 2.71
CA LYS A 173 7.36 -24.30 3.43
C LYS A 173 7.00 -25.24 4.58
N GLY A 174 5.92 -24.97 5.31
CA GLY A 174 5.44 -25.84 6.39
C GLY A 174 4.96 -27.21 5.90
N ARG A 175 4.36 -27.27 4.69
CA ARG A 175 3.93 -28.54 4.08
C ARG A 175 5.08 -29.39 3.54
N GLU A 176 6.11 -28.77 2.99
CA GLU A 176 7.30 -29.51 2.51
C GLU A 176 8.15 -30.10 3.64
N THR A 177 8.09 -29.51 4.84
CA THR A 177 8.81 -30.00 6.03
C THR A 177 8.08 -31.16 6.72
N LEU A 178 6.76 -31.31 6.51
CA LEU A 178 5.96 -32.42 7.03
C LEU A 178 5.90 -33.64 6.10
N LEU A 179 6.48 -33.53 4.90
CA LEU A 179 6.56 -34.59 3.89
C LEU A 179 7.99 -35.15 3.73
N LYS A 180 8.89 -34.81 4.65
CA LYS A 180 10.23 -35.42 4.81
C LYS A 180 10.31 -36.14 6.15
#